data_AF-A0A2K8VFS0-F1
#
_entry.id   AF-A0A2K8VFS0-F1
#
_cell.length_a   1.000
_cell.length_b   1.000
_cell.length_c   1.000
_cell.angle_alpha   90.00
_cell.angle_beta   90.00
_cell.angle_gamma   90.00
#
_symmetry.space_group_name_H-M   'P 1'
#
loop_
_entity.id
_entity.type
_entity.pdbx_description
1 polymer ?
#
loop_
_entity_poly.entity_id
_entity_poly.type
_entity_poly.pdbx_seq_one_letter_code
_entity_poly.pdbx_strand_id
1 'polypeptide(L)'
;MRSDVNILIVLLVFLISIQLKAQEINGGLLLNNNKEVMLSLESKSAVDLFKQFKVDAYKIGFNFKADGLKKNEEGEFVVFFDFMTVVKKDGRTIRKVRRHIPMPYFPGEMFLPAEAFDFIGVLSVTSWDDMEKRTFVPQQKSGILKSGKYEVQLSAIPRDVKGKIDPVTFGFVVE
;
A
#
# COMPACT_ATOMS: atom_id res chain seq x y z
N MET A 1 -40.49 -33.23 -27.51
CA MET A 1 -40.56 -31.78 -27.83
C MET A 1 -40.43 -30.87 -26.62
N ARG A 2 -41.26 -30.96 -25.57
CA ARG A 2 -41.12 -30.09 -24.38
C ARG A 2 -39.90 -30.42 -23.50
N SER A 3 -39.51 -31.70 -23.41
CA SER A 3 -38.32 -32.16 -22.68
C SER A 3 -37.01 -31.68 -23.30
N ASP A 4 -36.95 -31.67 -24.63
CA ASP A 4 -35.74 -31.40 -25.40
C ASP A 4 -35.36 -29.90 -25.33
N VAL A 5 -36.38 -29.04 -25.29
CA VAL A 5 -36.23 -27.59 -25.09
C VAL A 5 -35.73 -27.28 -23.67
N ASN A 6 -36.22 -27.99 -22.66
CA ASN A 6 -35.77 -27.79 -21.28
C ASN A 6 -34.31 -28.22 -21.07
N ILE A 7 -33.90 -29.34 -21.69
CA ILE A 7 -32.50 -29.80 -21.67
C ILE A 7 -31.58 -28.79 -22.36
N LEU A 8 -32.02 -28.22 -23.49
CA LEU A 8 -31.26 -27.22 -24.24
C LEU A 8 -31.08 -25.93 -23.43
N ILE A 9 -32.11 -25.48 -22.72
CA ILE A 9 -32.05 -24.29 -21.85
C ILE A 9 -31.10 -24.52 -20.67
N VAL A 10 -31.14 -25.70 -20.04
CA VAL A 10 -30.23 -26.05 -18.94
C VAL A 10 -28.77 -26.10 -19.41
N LEU A 11 -28.50 -26.68 -20.58
CA LEU A 11 -27.16 -26.68 -21.19
C LEU A 11 -26.68 -25.27 -21.54
N LEU A 12 -27.55 -24.40 -22.04
CA LEU A 12 -27.22 -23.00 -22.36
C LEU A 12 -26.84 -22.20 -21.11
N VAL A 13 -27.60 -22.36 -20.02
CA VAL A 13 -27.33 -21.70 -18.73
C VAL A 13 -26.01 -22.22 -18.12
N PHE A 14 -25.72 -23.52 -18.26
CA PHE A 14 -24.46 -24.12 -17.81
C PHE A 14 -23.25 -23.63 -18.62
N LEU A 15 -23.39 -23.45 -19.94
CA LEU A 15 -22.32 -22.92 -20.80
C LEU A 15 -21.99 -21.44 -20.51
N ILE A 16 -22.99 -20.64 -20.15
CA ILE A 16 -22.81 -19.22 -19.78
C ILE A 16 -22.08 -19.08 -18.44
N SER A 17 -22.24 -20.03 -17.51
CA SER A 17 -21.61 -19.96 -16.18
C SER A 17 -20.12 -20.28 -16.17
N ILE A 18 -19.56 -20.85 -17.25
CA ILE A 18 -18.15 -21.27 -17.32
C ILE A 18 -17.21 -20.11 -17.72
N GLN A 19 -17.71 -18.97 -18.21
CA GLN A 19 -16.86 -17.94 -18.84
C GLN A 19 -16.54 -16.70 -18.01
N LEU A 20 -16.91 -16.64 -16.73
CA LEU A 20 -16.54 -15.53 -15.84
C LEU A 20 -15.42 -15.95 -14.89
N LYS A 21 -14.21 -16.16 -15.40
CA LYS A 21 -13.02 -16.05 -14.52
C LYS A 21 -12.90 -14.58 -14.13
N ALA A 22 -13.32 -14.26 -12.91
CA ALA A 22 -13.15 -12.92 -12.36
C ALA A 22 -11.65 -12.58 -12.31
N GLN A 23 -11.30 -11.36 -12.71
CA GLN A 23 -9.95 -10.84 -12.54
C GLN A 23 -9.70 -10.68 -11.04
N GLU A 24 -8.69 -11.37 -10.53
CA GLU A 24 -8.38 -11.40 -9.10
C GLU A 24 -6.91 -11.12 -8.85
N ILE A 25 -6.64 -10.32 -7.83
CA ILE A 25 -5.31 -9.97 -7.37
C ILE A 25 -5.15 -10.31 -5.90
N ASN A 26 -4.10 -11.05 -5.58
CA ASN A 26 -3.76 -11.40 -4.21
C ASN A 26 -2.26 -11.20 -3.97
N GLY A 27 -1.92 -10.57 -2.86
CA GLY A 27 -0.54 -10.24 -2.55
C GLY A 27 -0.38 -9.56 -1.20
N GLY A 28 0.80 -8.99 -0.96
CA GLY A 28 1.10 -8.29 0.27
C GLY A 28 2.30 -7.36 0.16
N LEU A 29 2.34 -6.42 1.09
CA LEU A 29 3.53 -5.67 1.43
C LEU A 29 4.26 -6.34 2.60
N LEU A 30 5.58 -6.24 2.63
CA LEU A 30 6.43 -6.72 3.70
C LEU A 30 7.52 -5.68 3.99
N LEU A 31 7.97 -5.60 5.23
CA LEU A 31 9.15 -4.84 5.63
C LEU A 31 10.21 -5.84 6.09
N ASN A 32 11.33 -5.92 5.38
CA ASN A 32 12.36 -6.94 5.65
C ASN A 32 11.75 -8.35 5.78
N ASN A 33 10.85 -8.72 4.85
CA ASN A 33 10.09 -9.99 4.82
C ASN A 33 9.08 -10.23 5.95
N ASN A 34 8.75 -9.21 6.76
CA ASN A 34 7.78 -9.31 7.85
C ASN A 34 6.54 -8.45 7.60
N LYS A 35 5.37 -8.90 8.05
CA LYS A 35 4.11 -8.13 7.96
C LYS A 35 3.98 -7.05 9.05
N GLU A 36 4.63 -7.27 10.18
CA GLU A 36 4.66 -6.35 11.32
C GLU A 36 6.06 -6.32 11.94
N VAL A 37 6.62 -5.12 12.15
CA VAL A 37 7.98 -4.96 12.69
C VAL A 37 8.04 -3.78 13.67
N MET A 38 8.70 -3.96 14.82
CA MET A 38 9.10 -2.85 15.68
C MET A 38 10.53 -2.44 15.35
N LEU A 39 10.70 -1.22 14.85
CA LEU A 39 12.00 -0.64 14.52
C LEU A 39 12.64 -0.01 15.76
N SER A 40 13.97 -0.13 15.85
CA SER A 40 14.77 0.66 16.78
C SER A 40 15.19 1.96 16.08
N LEU A 41 14.95 3.09 16.73
CA LEU A 41 15.41 4.39 16.22
C LEU A 41 16.78 4.72 16.79
N GLU A 42 17.70 5.14 15.93
CA GLU A 42 19.01 5.67 16.32
C GLU A 42 18.92 7.12 16.82
N SER A 43 17.84 7.82 16.47
CA SER A 43 17.61 9.21 16.85
C SER A 43 16.11 9.54 16.85
N LYS A 44 15.76 10.71 17.38
CA LYS A 44 14.37 11.23 17.37
C LYS A 44 14.02 11.91 16.03
N SER A 45 14.64 11.50 14.92
CA SER A 45 14.54 12.16 13.62
C SER A 45 13.81 11.29 12.59
N ALA A 46 12.72 11.81 12.04
CA ALA A 46 12.05 11.26 10.86
C ALA A 46 12.97 11.26 9.63
N VAL A 47 13.94 12.17 9.56
CA VAL A 47 14.95 12.22 8.48
C VAL A 47 15.93 11.06 8.61
N ASP A 48 16.37 10.73 9.82
CA ASP A 48 17.25 9.58 10.03
C ASP A 48 16.49 8.27 9.76
N LEU A 49 15.23 8.19 10.18
CA LEU A 49 14.36 7.08 9.79
C LEU A 49 14.30 6.95 8.26
N PHE A 50 14.06 8.05 7.53
CA PHE A 50 14.05 8.03 6.07
C PHE A 50 15.37 7.55 5.47
N LYS A 51 16.50 8.01 6.02
CA LYS A 51 17.83 7.56 5.59
C LYS A 51 17.97 6.05 5.68
N GLN A 52 17.46 5.41 6.73
CA GLN A 52 17.50 3.96 6.90
C GLN A 52 16.71 3.20 5.80
N PHE A 53 15.60 3.77 5.31
CA PHE A 53 14.91 3.24 4.14
C PHE A 53 15.68 3.47 2.83
N LYS A 54 16.42 4.58 2.71
CA LYS A 54 17.22 4.90 1.51
C LYS A 54 18.50 4.07 1.38
N VAL A 55 19.10 3.69 2.51
CA VAL A 55 20.33 2.88 2.55
C VAL A 55 20.05 1.39 2.67
N ASP A 56 18.84 0.95 2.31
CA ASP A 56 18.44 -0.46 2.25
C ASP A 56 18.44 -1.22 3.60
N ALA A 57 18.49 -0.52 4.74
CA ALA A 57 18.32 -1.14 6.06
C ALA A 57 16.88 -1.60 6.29
N TYR A 58 15.91 -0.89 5.69
CA TYR A 58 14.48 -1.22 5.72
C TYR A 58 13.91 -1.30 4.30
N LYS A 59 13.71 -2.52 3.80
CA LYS A 59 13.20 -2.80 2.45
C LYS A 59 11.72 -3.10 2.45
N ILE A 60 10.95 -2.34 1.67
CA ILE A 60 9.53 -2.57 1.45
C ILE A 60 9.39 -3.54 0.27
N GLY A 61 9.18 -4.82 0.58
CA GLY A 61 8.82 -5.82 -0.42
C GLY A 61 7.36 -5.67 -0.83
N PHE A 62 7.10 -5.77 -2.12
CA PHE A 62 5.76 -5.84 -2.69
C PHE A 62 5.70 -7.04 -3.61
N ASN A 63 4.77 -7.95 -3.33
CA ASN A 63 4.56 -9.13 -4.15
C ASN A 63 3.08 -9.35 -4.35
N PHE A 64 2.67 -9.53 -5.60
CA PHE A 64 1.31 -9.91 -5.91
C PHE A 64 1.23 -10.81 -7.13
N LYS A 65 0.23 -11.67 -7.12
CA LYS A 65 -0.19 -12.47 -8.26
C LYS A 65 -1.47 -11.89 -8.82
N ALA A 66 -1.67 -12.08 -10.12
CA ALA A 66 -2.88 -11.66 -10.77
C ALA A 66 -3.37 -12.77 -11.72
N ASP A 67 -4.61 -13.17 -11.53
CA ASP A 67 -5.26 -14.22 -12.30
C ASP A 67 -6.36 -13.63 -13.18
N GLY A 68 -6.37 -14.03 -14.45
CA GLY A 68 -7.42 -13.64 -15.40
C GLY A 68 -7.34 -12.20 -15.91
N LEU A 69 -6.29 -11.42 -15.58
CA LEU A 69 -6.09 -10.08 -16.14
C LEU A 69 -6.06 -10.12 -17.66
N LYS A 70 -6.60 -9.07 -18.29
CA LYS A 70 -6.37 -8.82 -19.70
C LYS A 70 -5.04 -8.11 -19.89
N LYS A 71 -4.38 -8.39 -21.02
CA LYS A 71 -3.20 -7.64 -21.42
C LYS A 71 -3.60 -6.24 -21.89
N ASN A 72 -2.73 -5.25 -21.69
CA ASN A 72 -2.86 -3.94 -22.31
C ASN A 72 -2.59 -4.03 -23.83
N GLU A 73 -2.64 -2.90 -24.53
CA GLU A 73 -2.38 -2.82 -25.98
C GLU A 73 -0.96 -3.28 -26.36
N GLU A 74 -0.01 -3.23 -25.42
CA GLU A 74 1.37 -3.67 -25.57
C GLU A 74 1.60 -5.14 -25.22
N GLY A 75 0.54 -5.87 -24.82
CA GLY A 75 0.63 -7.29 -24.51
C GLY A 75 1.09 -7.62 -23.08
N GLU A 76 1.06 -6.64 -22.17
CA GLU A 76 1.54 -6.74 -20.79
C GLU A 76 0.39 -6.84 -19.77
N PHE A 77 0.64 -7.51 -18.64
CA PHE A 77 -0.27 -7.50 -17.50
C PHE A 77 0.09 -6.35 -16.56
N VAL A 78 -0.71 -5.28 -16.58
CA VAL A 78 -0.47 -4.09 -15.77
C VAL A 78 -1.63 -3.89 -14.80
N VAL A 79 -1.30 -3.56 -13.55
CA VAL A 79 -2.27 -3.24 -12.50
C VAL A 79 -1.92 -1.90 -11.90
N PHE A 80 -2.93 -1.06 -11.78
CA PHE A 80 -2.80 0.25 -11.17
C PHE A 80 -3.12 0.18 -9.68
N PHE A 81 -2.26 0.78 -8.84
CA PHE A 81 -2.44 0.83 -7.40
C PHE A 81 -2.46 2.26 -6.88
N ASP A 82 -3.39 2.54 -5.96
CA ASP A 82 -3.21 3.70 -5.07
C ASP A 82 -2.41 3.29 -3.84
N PHE A 83 -1.49 4.14 -3.44
CA PHE A 83 -0.78 3.97 -2.18
C PHE A 83 -1.44 4.78 -1.07
N MET A 84 -1.50 4.17 0.11
CA MET A 84 -2.08 4.77 1.30
C MET A 84 -1.16 4.57 2.50
N THR A 85 -1.01 5.64 3.26
CA THR A 85 -0.30 5.68 4.53
C THR A 85 -1.28 5.99 5.64
N VAL A 86 -1.23 5.23 6.73
CA VAL A 86 -1.89 5.58 7.99
C VAL A 86 -0.81 5.67 9.06
N VAL A 87 -0.75 6.79 9.78
CA VAL A 87 0.13 6.95 10.94
C VAL A 87 -0.73 7.08 12.18
N LYS A 88 -0.37 6.31 13.21
CA LYS A 88 -0.93 6.40 14.55
C LYS A 88 0.16 6.81 15.54
N LYS A 89 -0.25 7.53 16.57
CA LYS A 89 0.54 7.84 17.76
C LYS A 89 -0.27 7.48 18.99
N ASP A 90 0.31 6.69 19.89
CA ASP A 90 -0.30 6.24 21.14
C ASP A 90 -1.69 5.62 20.91
N GLY A 91 -1.79 4.79 19.87
CA GLY A 91 -3.02 4.11 19.43
C GLY A 91 -4.03 4.98 18.67
N ARG A 92 -3.82 6.30 18.57
CA ARG A 92 -4.72 7.22 17.86
C ARG A 92 -4.20 7.53 16.47
N THR A 93 -5.06 7.42 15.45
CA THR A 93 -4.72 7.86 14.09
C THR A 93 -4.46 9.36 14.06
N ILE A 94 -3.22 9.75 13.76
CA ILE A 94 -2.85 11.16 13.58
C ILE A 94 -3.03 11.60 12.13
N ARG A 95 -2.89 10.67 11.17
CA ARG A 95 -3.12 10.98 9.75
C ARG A 95 -3.41 9.73 8.93
N LYS A 96 -4.17 9.95 7.86
CA LYS A 96 -4.37 9.02 6.75
C LYS A 96 -4.16 9.81 5.45
N VAL A 97 -3.26 9.35 4.60
CA VAL A 97 -2.95 9.97 3.30
C VAL A 97 -3.09 8.92 2.21
N ARG A 98 -3.78 9.25 1.13
CA ARG A 98 -3.91 8.42 -0.07
C ARG A 98 -3.35 9.21 -1.24
N ARG A 99 -2.43 8.62 -2.00
CA ARG A 99 -1.97 9.19 -3.27
C ARG A 99 -3.00 8.87 -4.34
N HIS A 100 -3.56 9.92 -4.94
CA HIS A 100 -4.69 9.79 -5.87
C HIS A 100 -4.28 9.47 -7.31
N ILE A 101 -3.01 9.68 -7.66
CA ILE A 101 -2.46 9.27 -8.96
C ILE A 101 -2.02 7.81 -8.81
N PRO A 102 -2.73 6.85 -9.42
CA PRO A 102 -2.38 5.45 -9.31
C PRO A 102 -1.10 5.16 -10.10
N MET A 103 -0.31 4.20 -9.62
CA MET A 103 0.94 3.80 -10.27
C MET A 103 0.81 2.40 -10.88
N PRO A 104 1.33 2.18 -12.10
CA PRO A 104 1.30 0.88 -12.76
C PRO A 104 2.37 -0.06 -12.18
N TYR A 105 2.00 -1.33 -11.98
CA TYR A 105 2.90 -2.40 -11.58
C TYR A 105 2.58 -3.70 -12.30
N PHE A 106 3.61 -4.52 -12.46
CA PHE A 106 3.51 -5.87 -13.03
C PHE A 106 3.40 -6.92 -11.92
N PRO A 107 2.61 -8.00 -12.12
CA PRO A 107 2.60 -9.12 -11.18
C PRO A 107 3.98 -9.71 -10.96
N GLY A 108 4.29 -10.08 -9.72
CA GLY A 108 5.59 -10.59 -9.30
C GLY A 108 6.13 -9.90 -8.05
N GLU A 109 7.37 -10.23 -7.72
CA GLU A 109 8.09 -9.67 -6.57
C GLU A 109 8.92 -8.45 -6.98
N MET A 110 8.85 -7.39 -6.16
CA MET A 110 9.62 -6.17 -6.35
C MET A 110 9.84 -5.45 -5.02
N PHE A 111 10.70 -4.43 -5.05
CA PHE A 111 10.87 -3.49 -3.94
C PHE A 111 10.23 -2.16 -4.27
N LEU A 112 9.50 -1.60 -3.29
CA LEU A 112 8.95 -0.26 -3.39
C LEU A 112 9.86 0.73 -2.65
N PRO A 113 10.13 1.91 -3.23
CA PRO A 113 10.78 2.98 -2.50
C PRO A 113 9.86 3.49 -1.39
N ALA A 114 10.44 3.96 -0.28
CA ALA A 114 9.68 4.60 0.80
C ALA A 114 8.86 5.80 0.29
N GLU A 115 9.34 6.47 -0.76
CA GLU A 115 8.71 7.61 -1.43
C GLU A 115 7.41 7.25 -2.18
N ALA A 116 7.12 5.97 -2.40
CA ALA A 116 5.79 5.53 -2.85
C ALA A 116 4.70 5.87 -1.81
N PHE A 117 5.10 6.13 -0.57
CA PHE A 117 4.25 6.40 0.58
C PHE A 117 4.58 7.73 1.23
N ASP A 118 3.59 8.38 1.84
CA ASP A 118 3.76 9.74 2.42
C ASP A 118 4.16 9.76 3.91
N PHE A 119 4.60 8.63 4.49
CA PHE A 119 4.80 8.54 5.94
C PHE A 119 5.91 9.46 6.45
N ILE A 120 6.99 9.67 5.69
CA ILE A 120 8.07 10.59 6.09
C ILE A 120 7.58 12.03 6.18
N GLY A 121 6.81 12.50 5.19
CA GLY A 121 6.20 13.83 5.23
C GLY A 121 5.25 13.99 6.40
N VAL A 122 4.42 12.96 6.67
CA VAL A 122 3.49 12.93 7.81
C VAL A 122 4.23 12.92 9.16
N LEU A 123 5.37 12.24 9.26
CA LEU A 123 6.16 12.18 10.49
C LEU A 123 6.99 13.44 10.73
N SER A 124 7.33 14.19 9.68
CA SER A 124 8.25 15.34 9.78
C SER A 124 7.61 16.65 10.25
N VAL A 125 6.29 16.67 10.44
CA VAL A 125 5.54 17.88 10.76
C VAL A 125 5.36 18.06 12.26
N THR A 126 5.77 19.22 12.76
CA THR A 126 5.89 19.54 14.20
C THR A 126 4.56 20.02 14.81
N SER A 127 3.70 20.63 13.99
CA SER A 127 2.30 20.96 14.30
C SER A 127 1.43 20.77 13.05
N TRP A 128 0.19 20.35 13.25
CA TRP A 128 -0.74 20.10 12.14
C TRP A 128 -1.33 21.38 11.57
N ASP A 129 -1.44 22.44 12.39
CA ASP A 129 -1.78 23.79 11.95
C ASP A 129 -0.76 24.30 10.91
N ASP A 130 0.51 23.90 11.02
CA ASP A 130 1.56 24.31 10.08
C ASP A 130 1.45 23.63 8.71
N MET A 131 0.94 22.39 8.66
CA MET A 131 0.68 21.70 7.39
C MET A 131 -0.50 22.30 6.62
N GLU A 132 -1.62 22.56 7.28
CA GLU A 132 -2.82 23.11 6.62
C GLU A 132 -2.60 24.54 6.13
N LYS A 133 -1.86 25.34 6.90
CA LYS A 133 -1.52 26.71 6.52
C LYS A 133 -0.37 26.80 5.51
N ARG A 134 0.25 25.67 5.14
CA ARG A 134 1.53 25.61 4.39
C ARG A 134 2.59 26.55 4.99
N THR A 135 2.53 26.78 6.31
CA THR A 135 3.50 27.65 6.96
C THR A 135 4.85 26.94 6.97
N PHE A 136 5.86 27.67 6.54
CA PHE A 136 7.24 27.18 6.47
C PHE A 136 7.68 26.69 7.85
N VAL A 137 7.86 25.37 8.02
CA VAL A 137 8.55 24.82 9.18
C VAL A 137 10.03 25.12 8.97
N PRO A 138 10.70 25.87 9.86
CA PRO A 138 12.13 26.11 9.74
C PRO A 138 12.86 24.78 9.60
N GLN A 139 13.74 24.64 8.60
CA GLN A 139 14.47 23.38 8.34
C GLN A 139 15.14 22.80 9.59
N GLN A 140 15.55 23.66 10.53
CA GLN A 140 16.17 23.30 11.80
C GLN A 140 15.25 22.58 12.81
N LYS A 141 13.92 22.65 12.64
CA LYS A 141 12.91 22.00 13.51
C LYS A 141 12.06 20.96 12.77
N SER A 142 12.27 20.82 11.46
CA SER A 142 11.58 19.81 10.65
C SER A 142 12.16 18.43 10.94
N GLY A 143 11.30 17.42 11.08
CA GLY A 143 11.74 16.04 11.27
C GLY A 143 11.98 15.59 12.71
N ILE A 144 11.94 16.46 13.74
CA ILE A 144 12.05 16.01 15.13
C ILE A 144 10.71 15.43 15.59
N LEU A 145 10.73 14.16 15.99
CA LEU A 145 9.58 13.43 16.49
C LEU A 145 9.32 13.75 17.97
N LYS A 146 8.06 13.90 18.34
CA LYS A 146 7.64 14.01 19.75
C LYS A 146 7.61 12.63 20.38
N SER A 147 7.97 12.51 21.66
CA SER A 147 7.92 11.23 22.39
C SER A 147 6.56 10.54 22.30
N GLY A 148 6.56 9.21 22.22
CA GLY A 148 5.37 8.36 22.12
C GLY A 148 5.60 7.11 21.26
N LYS A 149 4.59 6.23 21.23
CA LYS A 149 4.60 5.03 20.38
C LYS A 149 3.97 5.35 19.04
N TYR A 150 4.70 5.12 17.96
CA TYR A 150 4.21 5.30 16.60
C TYR A 150 3.95 3.97 15.92
N GLU A 151 2.92 3.94 15.09
CA GLU A 151 2.59 2.82 14.18
C GLU A 151 2.30 3.40 12.79
N VAL A 152 2.98 2.88 11.79
CA VAL A 152 2.84 3.27 10.38
C VAL A 152 2.34 2.07 9.61
N GLN A 153 1.18 2.20 8.99
CA GLN A 153 0.61 1.19 8.11
C GLN A 153 0.70 1.68 6.66
N LEU A 154 1.27 0.85 5.80
CA LEU A 154 1.38 1.06 4.36
C LEU A 154 0.42 0.13 3.63
N SER A 155 -0.26 0.61 2.60
CA SER A 155 -1.22 -0.18 1.82
C SER A 155 -1.12 0.15 0.34
N ALA A 156 -1.23 -0.87 -0.51
CA ALA A 156 -1.41 -0.75 -1.95
C ALA A 156 -2.83 -1.22 -2.29
N ILE A 157 -3.64 -0.36 -2.90
CA ILE A 157 -5.05 -0.63 -3.18
C ILE A 157 -5.20 -0.80 -4.69
N PRO A 158 -5.50 -2.01 -5.20
CA PRO A 158 -5.65 -2.22 -6.64
C PRO A 158 -6.86 -1.48 -7.19
N ARG A 159 -6.75 -0.97 -8.42
CA ARG A 159 -7.81 -0.30 -9.18
C ARG A 159 -8.44 -1.26 -10.19
N ASP A 160 -9.76 -1.17 -10.33
CA ASP A 160 -10.56 -1.80 -11.39
C ASP A 160 -10.46 -3.33 -11.49
N VAL A 161 -9.99 -3.99 -10.43
CA VAL A 161 -9.82 -5.44 -10.31
C VAL A 161 -10.24 -5.90 -8.91
N LYS A 162 -10.67 -7.16 -8.78
CA LYS A 162 -11.06 -7.72 -7.48
C LYS A 162 -9.84 -8.25 -6.73
N GLY A 163 -9.98 -8.44 -5.43
CA GLY A 163 -8.96 -9.01 -4.56
C GLY A 163 -8.34 -7.98 -3.62
N LYS A 164 -7.20 -8.33 -3.01
CA LYS A 164 -6.60 -7.56 -1.92
C LYS A 164 -5.07 -7.72 -1.88
N ILE A 165 -4.41 -6.61 -1.55
CA ILE A 165 -3.03 -6.62 -1.07
C ILE A 165 -3.05 -6.45 0.44
N ASP A 166 -2.44 -7.38 1.16
CA ASP A 166 -2.25 -7.26 2.60
C ASP A 166 -1.32 -6.08 2.90
N PRO A 167 -1.69 -5.20 3.85
CA PRO A 167 -0.85 -4.10 4.26
C PRO A 167 0.35 -4.59 5.08
N VAL A 168 1.38 -3.74 5.18
CA VAL A 168 2.47 -3.90 6.15
C VAL A 168 2.35 -2.83 7.22
N THR A 169 2.65 -3.20 8.46
CA THR A 169 2.73 -2.25 9.58
C THR A 169 4.13 -2.26 10.16
N PHE A 170 4.64 -1.10 10.55
CA PHE A 170 5.82 -1.03 11.40
C PHE A 170 5.63 0.01 12.47
N GLY A 171 6.19 -0.23 13.64
CA GLY A 171 6.11 0.68 14.77
C GLY A 171 7.50 1.06 15.28
N PHE A 172 7.56 2.09 16.08
CA PHE A 172 8.76 2.51 16.79
C PHE A 172 8.37 3.36 18.01
N VAL A 173 9.29 3.46 18.97
CA VAL A 173 9.12 4.28 20.17
C VAL A 173 10.09 5.45 20.10
N VAL A 174 9.57 6.64 20.38
CA VAL A 174 10.39 7.84 20.59
C VAL A 174 10.34 8.14 22.08
N GLU A 175 11.48 8.06 22.74
CA GLU A 175 11.64 8.44 24.16
C GLU A 175 11.74 9.96 24.31
#